data_AF-E4Z546-F1
#
_entry.id   AF-E4Z546-F1
#
_cell.length_a   1.000
_cell.length_b   1.000
_cell.length_c   1.000
_cell.angle_alpha   90.00
_cell.angle_beta   90.00
_cell.angle_gamma   90.00
#
_symmetry.space_group_name_H-M   'P 1'
#
loop_
_entity.id
_entity.type
_entity.pdbx_description
1 polymer ?
#
loop_
_entity_poly.entity_id
_entity_poly.type
_entity_poly.pdbx_seq_one_letter_code
_entity_poly.pdbx_strand_id
1 'polypeptide(L)'
;MPHHVQKKEGGFFKKARKEKFPLFPFNENRIKWDDYGEIINPDDYKTHELIPESEPVNINNLTENQQSVTFGRHKPNDSRKKQKEEPVEEEKAPTKCIKTREQVSIRCSIEFINFEGRVDGESQLQLLSTIKPKELILIRTKEKYKEKLFKDIKSRVQGIRIHMPVHHELIDATKESFIYQLKLKDSLLSNLNFVRVGSKDIEVARIRGRVDYFGGRLELEAENGENDEPKKLEIDDIPTLQPVTNNYSSGHDSIFINDTKLTELKSNLIDCGMHAEFIGGNLVCNNKVSIKRSANGVIQVEGTLSEDYFIVRKMVYDNYAIV
;
A
#
# COMPACT_ATOMS: atom_id res chain seq x y z
N MET A 1 5.42 50.51 60.66
CA MET A 1 6.02 51.54 59.78
C MET A 1 7.52 51.56 60.04
N PRO A 2 8.42 51.49 59.03
CA PRO A 2 8.24 51.24 57.59
C PRO A 2 8.63 49.78 57.23
N HIS A 3 7.93 49.04 56.37
CA HIS A 3 7.84 49.08 54.90
C HIS A 3 9.19 48.97 54.14
N HIS A 4 9.56 47.75 53.78
CA HIS A 4 10.00 47.49 52.41
C HIS A 4 9.44 46.15 51.91
N VAL A 5 8.68 46.23 50.83
CA VAL A 5 7.97 45.14 50.15
C VAL A 5 8.83 44.73 48.97
N GLN A 6 9.20 43.46 48.84
CA GLN A 6 9.52 42.87 47.54
C GLN A 6 8.90 41.45 47.42
N LYS A 7 8.29 41.24 46.26
CA LYS A 7 7.34 40.18 45.87
C LYS A 7 7.96 38.78 45.83
N LYS A 8 7.10 37.79 46.09
CA LYS A 8 7.21 36.42 45.57
C LYS A 8 6.97 36.42 44.06
N GLU A 9 7.83 35.73 43.31
CA GLU A 9 7.43 35.04 42.08
C GLU A 9 7.94 33.59 42.14
N GLY A 10 7.03 32.66 41.85
CA GLY A 10 7.24 31.22 41.93
C GLY A 10 7.93 30.65 40.70
N GLY A 11 8.48 29.45 40.86
CA GLY A 11 9.10 28.70 39.77
C GLY A 11 9.49 27.29 40.21
N PHE A 12 8.50 26.47 40.55
CA PHE A 12 8.63 25.09 40.98
C PHE A 12 8.86 24.17 39.77
N PHE A 13 10.04 24.23 39.15
CA PHE A 13 10.49 23.21 38.20
C PHE A 13 11.94 22.84 38.50
N LYS A 14 12.12 21.84 39.37
CA LYS A 14 13.38 21.09 39.43
C LYS A 14 13.55 20.40 38.08
N LYS A 15 14.39 20.96 37.21
CA LYS A 15 14.91 20.25 36.03
C LYS A 15 15.60 18.99 36.55
N ALA A 16 14.95 17.83 36.37
CA ALA A 16 15.59 16.55 36.57
C ALA A 16 16.82 16.53 35.66
N ARG A 17 18.02 16.51 36.25
CA ARG A 17 19.23 16.20 35.51
C ARG A 17 19.02 14.79 34.98
N LYS A 18 18.76 14.65 33.67
CA LYS A 18 18.91 13.36 32.98
C LYS A 18 20.34 12.91 33.27
N GLU A 19 20.49 11.88 34.10
CA GLU A 19 21.76 11.20 34.26
C GLU A 19 22.18 10.74 32.86
N LYS A 20 23.22 11.38 32.34
CA LYS A 20 23.80 11.02 31.05
C LYS A 20 24.59 9.75 31.30
N PHE A 21 24.03 8.61 30.92
CA PHE A 21 24.78 7.37 30.83
C PHE A 21 25.94 7.57 29.85
N PRO A 22 27.12 6.99 30.10
CA PRO A 22 28.24 7.03 29.16
C PRO A 22 27.82 6.33 27.87
N LEU A 23 27.45 7.14 26.89
CA LEU A 23 27.23 6.74 25.50
C LEU A 23 28.53 7.03 24.76
N PHE A 24 28.85 6.22 23.74
CA PHE A 24 29.89 6.61 22.79
C PHE A 24 29.54 7.99 22.21
N PRO A 25 30.50 8.94 22.09
CA PRO A 25 30.22 10.24 21.53
C PRO A 25 29.70 10.07 20.09
N PHE A 26 28.40 10.28 19.92
CA PHE A 26 27.70 10.19 18.65
C PHE A 26 27.07 11.54 18.37
N ASN A 27 27.54 12.20 17.31
CA ASN A 27 26.90 13.40 16.79
C ASN A 27 25.86 12.95 15.76
N GLU A 28 24.59 13.05 16.12
CA GLU A 28 23.49 12.77 15.21
C GLU A 28 23.38 13.93 14.21
N ASN A 29 23.88 13.71 13.00
CA ASN A 29 23.76 14.68 11.92
C ASN A 29 22.30 14.72 11.47
N ARG A 30 21.71 15.93 11.44
CA ARG A 30 20.35 16.10 10.91
C ARG A 30 20.37 15.89 9.39
N ILE A 31 19.75 14.80 8.95
CA ILE A 31 19.56 14.49 7.53
C ILE A 31 18.65 15.55 6.91
N LYS A 32 19.07 16.12 5.78
CA LYS A 32 18.26 17.07 5.00
C LYS A 32 17.62 16.32 3.84
N TRP A 33 16.34 16.60 3.59
CA TRP A 33 15.51 15.88 2.62
C TRP A 33 14.91 16.87 1.62
N ASP A 34 14.94 16.54 0.34
CA ASP A 34 14.26 17.27 -0.75
C ASP A 34 13.21 16.39 -1.45
N ASP A 35 12.56 16.91 -2.50
CA ASP A 35 11.48 16.22 -3.22
C ASP A 35 11.92 14.93 -3.94
N TYR A 36 13.24 14.70 -4.06
CA TYR A 36 13.83 13.52 -4.70
C TYR A 36 14.55 12.59 -3.71
N GLY A 37 14.64 12.96 -2.43
CA GLY A 37 15.13 12.09 -1.36
C GLY A 37 16.08 12.76 -0.37
N GLU A 38 16.91 11.96 0.28
CA GLU A 38 18.01 12.45 1.12
C GLU A 38 19.03 13.19 0.26
N ILE A 39 19.40 14.41 0.67
CA ILE A 39 20.43 15.17 -0.02
C ILE A 39 21.78 14.48 0.21
N ILE A 40 22.27 13.79 -0.82
CA ILE A 40 23.53 13.05 -0.80
C ILE A 40 24.69 14.04 -0.64
N ASN A 41 25.46 13.93 0.43
CA ASN A 41 26.71 14.66 0.57
C ASN A 41 27.80 13.96 -0.26
N PRO A 42 28.35 14.59 -1.32
CA PRO A 42 29.33 13.93 -2.20
C PRO A 42 30.62 13.51 -1.48
N ASP A 43 30.93 14.16 -0.35
CA ASP A 43 32.11 13.85 0.47
C ASP A 43 32.02 12.48 1.14
N ASP A 44 30.82 11.99 1.44
CA ASP A 44 30.60 10.70 2.12
C ASP A 44 30.90 9.49 1.20
N TYR A 45 30.96 9.73 -0.12
CA TYR A 45 31.16 8.73 -1.16
C TYR A 45 32.50 8.87 -1.89
N LYS A 46 33.36 9.80 -1.46
CA LYS A 46 34.73 9.87 -1.97
C LYS A 46 35.49 8.63 -1.50
N THR A 47 35.79 7.73 -2.43
CA THR A 47 36.67 6.59 -2.19
C THR A 47 38.01 7.11 -1.65
N HIS A 48 38.48 6.49 -0.56
CA HIS A 48 39.66 6.81 0.24
C HIS A 48 41.02 6.82 -0.51
N GLU A 49 41.03 6.84 -1.85
CA GLU A 49 42.25 6.75 -2.67
C GLU A 49 42.87 8.11 -3.01
N LEU A 50 42.23 9.24 -2.66
CA LEU A 50 42.75 10.59 -3.00
C LEU A 50 42.66 11.62 -1.86
N ILE A 51 42.52 11.19 -0.60
CA ILE A 51 42.63 12.07 0.56
C ILE A 51 43.98 11.77 1.22
N PRO A 52 44.99 12.67 1.14
CA PRO A 52 46.08 12.63 2.10
C PRO A 52 45.44 12.89 3.46
N GLU A 53 45.56 11.95 4.40
CA GLU A 53 44.97 12.03 5.73
C GLU A 53 45.51 13.27 6.48
N SER A 54 44.72 14.34 6.47
CA SER A 54 44.83 15.50 7.35
C SER A 54 43.39 15.86 7.74
N GLU A 55 42.96 15.91 9.00
CA GLU A 55 43.62 16.22 10.26
C GLU A 55 42.86 15.51 11.41
N PRO A 56 43.52 15.13 12.53
CA PRO A 56 42.78 14.83 13.76
C PRO A 56 42.18 16.12 14.31
N VAL A 57 40.85 16.18 14.39
CA VAL A 57 40.12 17.28 15.04
C VAL A 57 40.54 17.35 16.50
N ASN A 58 41.36 18.33 16.83
CA ASN A 58 41.88 18.55 18.18
C ASN A 58 40.80 19.29 19.00
N ILE A 59 40.11 18.59 19.91
CA ILE A 59 38.92 19.06 20.65
C ILE A 59 39.25 20.06 21.78
N ASN A 60 40.51 20.46 21.98
CA ASN A 60 40.91 21.20 23.18
C ASN A 60 40.81 22.74 23.12
N ASN A 61 40.36 23.36 22.01
CA ASN A 61 40.34 24.82 21.88
C ASN A 61 38.94 25.42 21.60
N LEU A 62 37.90 25.00 22.34
CA LEU A 62 36.54 25.61 22.23
C LEU A 62 35.99 26.13 23.56
N THR A 63 36.86 26.47 24.51
CA THR A 63 36.51 27.42 25.57
C THR A 63 37.01 28.81 25.20
N GLU A 64 36.11 29.79 25.25
CA GLU A 64 36.30 31.23 25.04
C GLU A 64 36.19 31.73 23.58
N ASN A 65 34.95 31.99 23.15
CA ASN A 65 34.47 33.35 22.87
C ASN A 65 33.09 33.33 22.20
N GLN A 66 32.05 33.51 23.02
CA GLN A 66 30.78 34.04 22.54
C GLN A 66 30.91 35.57 22.49
N GLN A 67 30.91 36.17 21.30
CA GLN A 67 30.31 37.49 21.09
C GLN A 67 30.18 37.84 19.59
N SER A 68 28.92 38.08 19.22
CA SER A 68 28.40 38.99 18.18
C SER A 68 28.92 38.91 16.74
N VAL A 69 27.95 38.67 15.86
CA VAL A 69 27.96 38.86 14.41
C VAL A 69 27.96 40.36 14.07
N THR A 70 28.92 40.81 13.25
CA THR A 70 28.72 41.98 12.36
C THR A 70 29.64 41.92 11.13
N PHE A 71 29.05 42.21 9.97
CA PHE A 71 29.64 42.21 8.63
C PHE A 71 30.69 43.34 8.43
N GLY A 72 31.74 43.07 7.65
CA GLY A 72 32.69 44.10 7.19
C GLY A 72 33.76 43.59 6.21
N ARG A 73 33.96 44.32 5.12
CA ARG A 73 34.81 44.08 3.93
C ARG A 73 36.34 44.26 4.15
N HIS A 74 37.13 43.59 3.28
CA HIS A 74 38.54 43.86 2.85
C HIS A 74 39.66 43.67 3.92
N LYS A 75 40.89 43.18 3.68
CA LYS A 75 41.81 43.09 2.51
C LYS A 75 42.86 41.97 2.80
N PRO A 76 43.70 41.57 1.83
CA PRO A 76 44.63 40.44 1.93
C PRO A 76 46.01 40.85 2.47
N ASN A 77 46.65 39.96 3.22
CA ASN A 77 48.09 39.70 3.33
C ASN A 77 48.40 39.12 4.72
N ASP A 78 48.81 37.86 4.78
CA ASP A 78 50.09 37.56 5.41
C ASP A 78 50.67 36.27 4.84
N SER A 79 51.95 36.35 4.50
CA SER A 79 52.70 35.33 3.80
C SER A 79 53.48 34.53 4.83
N ARG A 80 52.94 33.36 5.22
CA ARG A 80 53.68 32.40 6.02
C ARG A 80 53.80 31.09 5.26
N LYS A 81 55.03 30.84 4.80
CA LYS A 81 55.48 29.57 4.22
C LYS A 81 55.10 28.42 5.16
N LYS A 82 54.07 27.64 4.80
CA LYS A 82 53.84 26.31 5.36
C LYS A 82 54.95 25.40 4.84
N GLN A 83 55.88 25.02 5.71
CA GLN A 83 56.74 23.87 5.45
C GLN A 83 55.82 22.64 5.40
N LYS A 84 55.87 21.91 4.29
CA LYS A 84 55.21 20.61 4.14
C LYS A 84 56.04 19.60 4.91
N GLU A 85 55.56 19.17 6.08
CA GLU A 85 55.98 17.91 6.67
C GLU A 85 55.27 16.79 5.90
N GLU A 86 56.03 15.93 5.25
CA GLU A 86 55.49 14.75 4.57
C GLU A 86 54.95 13.76 5.62
N PRO A 87 53.76 13.16 5.41
CA PRO A 87 53.22 12.18 6.34
C PRO A 87 54.09 10.92 6.28
N VAL A 88 54.69 10.57 7.40
CA VAL A 88 55.33 9.26 7.57
C VAL A 88 54.21 8.22 7.61
N GLU A 89 54.08 7.43 6.54
CA GLU A 89 53.22 6.24 6.54
C GLU A 89 53.76 5.26 7.58
N GLU A 90 53.11 5.18 8.74
CA GLU A 90 53.43 4.16 9.75
C GLU A 90 53.12 2.77 9.15
N GLU A 91 54.15 2.02 8.76
CA GLU A 91 54.03 0.64 8.31
C GLU A 91 53.32 -0.20 9.40
N LYS A 92 52.05 -0.52 9.18
CA LYS A 92 51.25 -1.32 10.13
C LYS A 92 51.84 -2.72 10.24
N ALA A 93 52.41 -3.03 11.40
CA ALA A 93 53.03 -4.33 11.68
C ALA A 93 52.06 -5.51 11.44
N PRO A 94 52.57 -6.68 11.00
CA PRO A 94 51.72 -7.83 10.68
C PRO A 94 51.02 -8.36 11.93
N THR A 95 49.70 -8.57 11.83
CA THR A 95 48.88 -9.08 12.94
C THR A 95 48.47 -10.55 12.74
N LYS A 96 48.23 -11.26 13.85
CA LYS A 96 47.76 -12.66 13.86
C LYS A 96 46.42 -12.75 14.58
N CYS A 97 45.42 -13.36 13.93
CA CYS A 97 44.12 -13.61 14.55
C CYS A 97 44.24 -14.71 15.62
N ILE A 98 43.76 -14.42 16.84
CA ILE A 98 43.69 -15.38 17.95
C ILE A 98 42.22 -15.45 18.39
N LYS A 99 41.69 -16.67 18.53
CA LYS A 99 40.33 -16.92 19.04
C LYS A 99 40.43 -17.60 20.39
N THR A 100 39.85 -16.99 21.43
CA THR A 100 39.74 -17.56 22.78
C THR A 100 38.27 -17.70 23.15
N ARG A 101 37.97 -18.65 24.04
CA ARG A 101 36.64 -18.81 24.64
C ARG A 101 36.77 -18.45 26.11
N GLU A 102 35.96 -17.50 26.55
CA GLU A 102 35.93 -17.05 27.94
C GLU A 102 34.50 -17.07 28.48
N GLN A 103 34.38 -17.33 29.77
CA GLN A 103 33.10 -17.33 30.46
C GLN A 103 32.85 -15.94 31.07
N VAL A 104 31.89 -15.21 30.51
CA VAL A 104 31.55 -13.86 30.96
C VAL A 104 30.29 -13.89 31.83
N SER A 105 30.34 -13.25 33.00
CA SER A 105 29.16 -13.04 33.86
C SER A 105 28.42 -11.78 33.41
N ILE A 106 27.27 -11.95 32.77
CA ILE A 106 26.42 -10.83 32.33
C ILE A 106 25.66 -10.30 33.55
N ARG A 107 25.93 -9.04 33.92
CA ARG A 107 25.29 -8.33 35.06
C ARG A 107 24.54 -7.08 34.60
N CYS A 108 23.78 -7.20 33.52
CA CYS A 108 22.93 -6.15 33.00
C CYS A 108 21.55 -6.71 32.64
N SER A 109 20.56 -5.81 32.55
CA SER A 109 19.25 -6.17 32.00
C SER A 109 19.35 -6.26 30.49
N ILE A 110 18.93 -7.38 29.92
CA ILE A 110 18.84 -7.56 28.47
C ILE A 110 17.38 -7.43 28.07
N GLU A 111 17.09 -6.45 27.23
CA GLU A 111 15.78 -6.24 26.65
C GLU A 111 15.88 -6.29 25.13
N PHE A 112 14.90 -6.94 24.50
CA PHE A 112 14.82 -7.01 23.05
C PHE A 112 13.86 -5.94 22.53
N ILE A 113 14.37 -5.06 21.67
CA ILE A 113 13.57 -4.03 20.99
C ILE A 113 13.56 -4.35 19.50
N ASN A 114 12.37 -4.52 18.93
CA ASN A 114 12.22 -4.89 17.53
C ASN A 114 12.27 -3.66 16.60
N PHE A 115 13.33 -3.57 15.79
CA PHE A 115 13.49 -2.56 14.73
C PHE A 115 13.59 -3.20 13.33
N GLU A 116 13.00 -4.39 13.13
CA GLU A 116 13.13 -5.13 11.86
C GLU A 116 12.34 -4.54 10.68
N GLY A 117 11.46 -3.55 10.91
CA GLY A 117 10.73 -2.85 9.86
C GLY A 117 9.79 -3.72 9.02
N ARG A 118 9.30 -4.84 9.57
CA ARG A 118 8.41 -5.77 8.85
C ARG A 118 6.94 -5.44 9.04
N VAL A 119 6.16 -5.83 8.05
CA VAL A 119 4.69 -5.72 8.08
C VAL A 119 4.13 -6.69 9.11
N ASP A 120 3.26 -6.17 9.98
CA ASP A 120 2.56 -6.97 10.98
C ASP A 120 1.53 -7.93 10.35
N GLY A 121 1.19 -9.00 11.06
CA GLY A 121 0.27 -10.04 10.59
C GLY A 121 -1.11 -9.50 10.24
N GLU A 122 -1.65 -8.56 11.03
CA GLU A 122 -2.96 -7.95 10.75
C GLU A 122 -2.92 -7.10 9.47
N SER A 123 -1.86 -6.30 9.31
CA SER A 123 -1.66 -5.49 8.09
C SER A 123 -1.45 -6.38 6.85
N GLN A 124 -0.77 -7.51 6.98
CA GLN A 124 -0.65 -8.50 5.89
C GLN A 124 -2.02 -9.06 5.48
N LEU A 125 -2.87 -9.41 6.45
CA LEU A 125 -4.22 -9.91 6.18
C LEU A 125 -5.11 -8.83 5.56
N GLN A 126 -4.97 -7.58 5.99
CA GLN A 126 -5.68 -6.45 5.38
C GLN A 126 -5.26 -6.26 3.92
N LEU A 127 -3.96 -6.30 3.63
CA LEU A 127 -3.44 -6.21 2.26
C LEU A 127 -4.01 -7.33 1.37
N LEU A 128 -4.00 -8.57 1.85
CA LEU A 128 -4.56 -9.71 1.13
C LEU A 128 -6.06 -9.56 0.87
N SER A 129 -6.81 -8.96 1.81
CA SER A 129 -8.24 -8.72 1.65
C SER A 129 -8.56 -7.65 0.61
N THR A 130 -7.65 -6.70 0.38
CA THR A 130 -7.77 -5.67 -0.64
C THR A 130 -7.39 -6.21 -2.02
N ILE A 131 -6.27 -6.93 -2.12
CA ILE A 131 -5.77 -7.47 -3.39
C ILE A 131 -6.64 -8.63 -3.89
N LYS A 132 -7.12 -9.49 -2.99
CA LYS A 132 -7.86 -10.73 -3.30
C LYS A 132 -7.18 -11.59 -4.38
N PRO A 133 -5.92 -12.04 -4.16
CA PRO A 133 -5.21 -12.81 -5.16
C PRO A 133 -5.90 -14.16 -5.41
N LYS A 134 -5.90 -14.62 -6.67
CA LYS A 134 -6.48 -15.94 -7.03
C LYS A 134 -5.67 -17.12 -6.48
N GLU A 135 -4.37 -16.91 -6.29
CA GLU A 135 -3.44 -17.90 -5.77
C GLU A 135 -2.31 -17.20 -5.02
N LEU A 136 -1.82 -17.84 -3.96
CA LEU A 136 -0.85 -17.28 -3.02
C LEU A 136 0.20 -18.34 -2.70
N ILE A 137 1.48 -17.98 -2.84
CA ILE A 137 2.61 -18.85 -2.45
C ILE A 137 3.29 -18.22 -1.24
N LEU A 138 3.29 -18.94 -0.12
CA LEU A 138 3.87 -18.49 1.14
C LEU A 138 5.27 -19.09 1.30
N ILE A 139 6.28 -18.22 1.29
CA ILE A 139 7.69 -18.60 1.46
C ILE A 139 8.21 -18.16 2.83
N ARG A 140 9.30 -18.81 3.29
CA ARG A 140 10.04 -18.44 4.52
C ARG A 140 9.19 -18.39 5.80
N THR A 141 8.10 -19.15 5.86
CA THR A 141 7.28 -19.26 7.08
C THR A 141 7.85 -20.33 8.01
N LYS A 142 8.11 -19.97 9.28
CA LYS A 142 8.53 -20.94 10.29
C LYS A 142 7.40 -21.95 10.53
N GLU A 143 7.76 -23.23 10.68
CA GLU A 143 6.81 -24.36 10.81
C GLU A 143 5.72 -24.10 11.87
N LYS A 144 6.13 -23.55 13.02
CA LYS A 144 5.24 -23.22 14.15
C LYS A 144 4.08 -22.29 13.80
N TYR A 145 4.21 -21.46 12.77
CA TYR A 145 3.21 -20.45 12.39
C TYR A 145 2.46 -20.79 11.11
N LYS A 146 2.84 -21.85 10.38
CA LYS A 146 2.25 -22.19 9.08
C LYS A 146 0.76 -22.45 9.17
N GLU A 147 0.34 -23.31 10.10
CA GLU A 147 -1.08 -23.67 10.27
C GLU A 147 -1.94 -22.48 10.69
N LYS A 148 -1.42 -21.64 11.59
CA LYS A 148 -2.12 -20.44 12.06
C LYS A 148 -2.33 -19.47 10.90
N LEU A 149 -1.25 -19.14 10.18
CA LEU A 149 -1.32 -18.22 9.04
C LEU A 149 -2.24 -18.73 7.93
N PHE A 150 -2.22 -20.03 7.65
CA PHE A 150 -3.11 -20.64 6.67
C PHE A 150 -4.59 -20.49 7.05
N LYS A 151 -4.94 -20.74 8.32
CA LYS A 151 -6.31 -20.56 8.83
C LYS A 151 -6.73 -19.09 8.78
N ASP A 152 -5.85 -18.18 9.21
CA ASP A 152 -6.12 -16.74 9.22
C ASP A 152 -6.40 -16.22 7.81
N ILE A 153 -5.58 -16.58 6.82
CA ILE A 153 -5.76 -16.17 5.42
C ILE A 153 -7.05 -16.75 4.83
N LYS A 154 -7.33 -18.05 5.02
CA LYS A 154 -8.57 -18.67 4.55
C LYS A 154 -9.82 -18.06 5.16
N SER A 155 -9.76 -17.65 6.43
CA SER A 155 -10.89 -17.02 7.11
C SER A 155 -11.20 -15.64 6.52
N ARG A 156 -10.16 -14.89 6.12
CA ARG A 156 -10.29 -13.52 5.65
C ARG A 156 -10.57 -13.41 4.16
N VAL A 157 -10.02 -14.32 3.36
CA VAL A 157 -10.21 -14.30 1.90
C VAL A 157 -10.63 -15.67 1.40
N GLN A 158 -11.87 -15.73 0.91
CA GLN A 158 -12.49 -16.94 0.41
C GLN A 158 -12.03 -17.25 -1.01
N GLY A 159 -11.89 -18.55 -1.34
CA GLY A 159 -11.59 -19.01 -2.70
C GLY A 159 -10.14 -18.89 -3.15
N ILE A 160 -9.21 -18.52 -2.26
CA ILE A 160 -7.77 -18.47 -2.59
C ILE A 160 -7.15 -19.87 -2.53
N ARG A 161 -6.35 -20.20 -3.55
CA ARG A 161 -5.42 -21.34 -3.51
C ARG A 161 -4.12 -20.93 -2.83
N ILE A 162 -3.74 -21.61 -1.74
CA ILE A 162 -2.55 -21.28 -0.95
C ILE A 162 -1.56 -22.43 -1.04
N HIS A 163 -0.32 -22.12 -1.43
CA HIS A 163 0.80 -23.07 -1.48
C HIS A 163 1.85 -22.70 -0.44
N MET A 164 2.40 -23.69 0.25
CA MET A 164 3.41 -23.51 1.30
C MET A 164 4.59 -24.48 1.05
N PRO A 165 5.41 -24.21 0.01
CA PRO A 165 6.44 -25.15 -0.43
C PRO A 165 7.50 -25.37 0.66
N VAL A 166 7.97 -26.61 0.76
CA VAL A 166 9.19 -26.95 1.50
C VAL A 166 10.41 -26.63 0.63
N HIS A 167 11.61 -26.60 1.23
CA HIS A 167 12.84 -26.45 0.47
C HIS A 167 12.93 -27.49 -0.66
N HIS A 168 13.24 -27.01 -1.87
CA HIS A 168 13.34 -27.80 -3.09
C HIS A 168 12.03 -28.40 -3.62
N GLU A 169 10.87 -27.98 -3.11
CA GLU A 169 9.58 -28.32 -3.70
C GLU A 169 9.29 -27.43 -4.92
N LEU A 170 8.88 -28.05 -6.03
CA LEU A 170 8.46 -27.35 -7.24
C LEU A 170 6.96 -27.13 -7.22
N ILE A 171 6.53 -25.88 -7.43
CA ILE A 171 5.13 -25.51 -7.61
C ILE A 171 4.95 -25.06 -9.05
N ASP A 172 3.98 -25.67 -9.74
CA ASP A 172 3.53 -25.17 -11.03
C ASP A 172 2.63 -23.95 -10.82
N ALA A 173 3.15 -22.78 -11.17
CA ALA A 173 2.42 -21.51 -11.15
C ALA A 173 1.79 -21.18 -12.53
N THR A 174 1.93 -22.08 -13.51
CA THR A 174 1.43 -21.86 -14.87
C THR A 174 -0.07 -22.05 -14.87
N LYS A 175 -0.79 -21.03 -15.35
CA LYS A 175 -2.21 -21.14 -15.65
C LYS A 175 -2.39 -20.92 -17.13
N GLU A 176 -2.83 -21.97 -17.82
CA GLU A 176 -3.33 -21.84 -19.18
C GLU A 176 -4.65 -21.06 -19.12
N SER A 177 -4.56 -19.73 -19.17
CA SER A 177 -5.67 -18.89 -19.58
C SER A 177 -5.46 -18.56 -21.05
N PHE A 178 -6.26 -19.16 -21.93
CA PHE A 178 -6.29 -18.73 -23.32
C PHE A 178 -6.91 -17.34 -23.37
N ILE A 179 -6.08 -16.31 -23.53
CA ILE A 179 -6.52 -14.94 -23.72
C ILE A 179 -6.66 -14.73 -25.22
N TYR A 180 -7.89 -14.59 -25.69
CA TYR A 180 -8.19 -14.27 -27.08
C TYR A 180 -8.57 -12.80 -27.18
N GLN A 181 -7.98 -12.09 -28.15
CA GLN A 181 -8.38 -10.73 -28.46
C GLN A 181 -9.45 -10.75 -29.55
N LEU A 182 -10.57 -10.08 -29.28
CA LEU A 182 -11.73 -10.03 -30.17
C LEU A 182 -12.09 -8.56 -30.43
N LYS A 183 -12.38 -8.20 -31.68
CA LYS A 183 -12.86 -6.86 -32.04
C LYS A 183 -14.39 -6.85 -32.10
N LEU A 184 -15.05 -6.00 -31.32
CA LEU A 184 -16.49 -5.81 -31.45
C LEU A 184 -16.80 -4.96 -32.67
N LYS A 185 -17.76 -5.41 -33.50
CA LYS A 185 -18.26 -4.64 -34.63
C LYS A 185 -19.26 -3.57 -34.16
N ASP A 186 -19.26 -2.41 -34.81
CA ASP A 186 -20.13 -1.27 -34.45
C ASP A 186 -21.62 -1.63 -34.44
N SER A 187 -22.06 -2.49 -35.37
CA SER A 187 -23.43 -3.00 -35.42
C SER A 187 -23.85 -3.81 -34.20
N LEU A 188 -22.89 -4.41 -33.48
CA LEU A 188 -23.17 -5.11 -32.23
C LEU A 188 -23.14 -4.13 -31.05
N LEU A 189 -22.16 -3.21 -31.04
CA LEU A 189 -22.03 -2.17 -30.03
C LEU A 189 -23.28 -1.29 -29.93
N SER A 190 -23.88 -0.93 -31.06
CA SER A 190 -25.10 -0.13 -31.11
C SER A 190 -26.34 -0.82 -30.52
N ASN A 191 -26.32 -2.16 -30.43
CA ASN A 191 -27.43 -2.96 -29.91
C ASN A 191 -27.25 -3.33 -28.43
N LEU A 192 -26.17 -2.88 -27.78
CA LEU A 192 -25.93 -3.17 -26.37
C LEU A 192 -26.80 -2.30 -25.48
N ASN A 193 -27.46 -2.94 -24.50
CA ASN A 193 -28.16 -2.24 -23.44
C ASN A 193 -27.23 -2.09 -22.24
N PHE A 194 -26.70 -0.88 -22.04
CA PHE A 194 -25.82 -0.56 -20.94
C PHE A 194 -26.65 -0.26 -19.67
N VAL A 195 -26.34 -0.99 -18.60
CA VAL A 195 -26.93 -0.81 -17.28
C VAL A 195 -25.86 -0.28 -16.34
N ARG A 196 -26.14 0.85 -15.68
CA ARG A 196 -25.20 1.49 -14.75
C ARG A 196 -25.13 0.70 -13.45
N VAL A 197 -23.91 0.43 -12.98
CA VAL A 197 -23.65 -0.39 -11.79
C VAL A 197 -23.07 0.47 -10.67
N GLY A 198 -23.90 0.72 -9.64
CA GLY A 198 -23.49 1.42 -8.42
C GLY A 198 -23.30 2.93 -8.60
N SER A 199 -22.57 3.54 -7.65
CA SER A 199 -22.36 5.00 -7.59
C SER A 199 -21.22 5.52 -8.47
N LYS A 200 -20.43 4.62 -9.07
CA LYS A 200 -19.37 4.98 -10.02
C LYS A 200 -19.93 5.00 -11.44
N ASP A 201 -19.34 5.79 -12.34
CA ASP A 201 -19.67 5.82 -13.78
C ASP A 201 -19.23 4.51 -14.49
N ILE A 202 -19.68 3.37 -13.98
CA ILE A 202 -19.42 2.05 -14.55
C ILE A 202 -20.71 1.54 -15.15
N GLU A 203 -20.66 1.19 -16.43
CA GLU A 203 -21.78 0.62 -17.17
C GLU A 203 -21.43 -0.80 -17.59
N VAL A 204 -22.40 -1.69 -17.52
CA VAL A 204 -22.25 -3.10 -17.88
C VAL A 204 -23.34 -3.48 -18.87
N ALA A 205 -22.96 -4.20 -19.92
CA ALA A 205 -23.88 -4.73 -20.90
C ALA A 205 -23.60 -6.22 -21.14
N ARG A 206 -24.66 -6.99 -21.37
CA ARG A 206 -24.54 -8.38 -21.81
C ARG A 206 -24.24 -8.40 -23.31
N ILE A 207 -23.19 -9.10 -23.70
CA ILE A 207 -22.81 -9.23 -25.11
C ILE A 207 -23.00 -10.68 -25.55
N ARG A 208 -23.73 -10.87 -26.64
CA ARG A 208 -23.82 -12.14 -27.36
C ARG A 208 -23.55 -11.88 -28.83
N GLY A 209 -22.62 -12.62 -29.40
CA GLY A 209 -22.30 -12.48 -30.81
C GLY A 209 -21.74 -13.76 -31.41
N ARG A 210 -21.77 -13.82 -32.73
CA ARG A 210 -21.08 -14.83 -33.52
C ARG A 210 -19.66 -14.34 -33.77
N VAL A 211 -18.67 -15.19 -33.50
CA VAL A 211 -17.28 -14.92 -33.85
C VAL A 211 -17.09 -15.19 -35.34
N ASP A 212 -16.50 -14.22 -36.04
CA ASP A 212 -16.10 -14.32 -37.43
C ASP A 212 -14.60 -14.07 -37.55
N TYR A 213 -13.86 -15.04 -38.07
CA TYR A 213 -12.39 -15.07 -38.04
C TYR A 213 -11.75 -14.28 -39.18
N PHE A 214 -12.52 -13.85 -40.18
CA PHE A 214 -12.02 -13.16 -41.36
C PHE A 214 -12.63 -11.76 -41.44
N GLY A 215 -11.97 -10.74 -40.87
CA GLY A 215 -12.45 -9.36 -41.09
C GLY A 215 -11.97 -8.26 -40.17
N GLY A 216 -11.17 -8.55 -39.14
CA GLY A 216 -10.65 -7.53 -38.24
C GLY A 216 -9.23 -7.11 -38.58
N ARG A 217 -9.04 -5.81 -38.88
CA ARG A 217 -7.73 -5.15 -38.76
C ARG A 217 -7.64 -4.42 -37.43
N LEU A 218 -6.51 -4.59 -36.73
CA LEU A 218 -6.18 -3.80 -35.55
C LEU A 218 -4.84 -3.12 -35.77
N GLU A 219 -4.84 -1.81 -35.62
CA GLU A 219 -3.64 -1.00 -35.50
C GLU A 219 -3.33 -0.87 -34.01
N LEU A 220 -2.18 -1.38 -33.58
CA LEU A 220 -1.66 -1.16 -32.24
C LEU A 220 -0.52 -0.15 -32.30
N GLU A 221 -0.54 0.80 -31.37
CA GLU A 221 0.58 1.69 -31.11
C GLU A 221 1.59 0.92 -30.27
N ALA A 222 2.80 0.68 -30.79
CA ALA A 222 3.85 0.07 -30.01
C ALA A 222 4.38 1.08 -28.98
N GLU A 223 4.46 0.68 -27.71
CA GLU A 223 5.20 1.43 -26.69
C GLU A 223 6.70 1.40 -27.05
N ASN A 224 7.20 2.50 -27.62
CA ASN A 224 8.62 2.71 -27.83
C ASN A 224 9.17 3.65 -26.76
N GLY A 225 10.44 3.45 -26.39
CA GLY A 225 11.17 4.39 -25.53
C GLY A 225 11.26 5.79 -26.17
N GLU A 226 11.41 6.82 -25.34
CA GLU A 226 11.18 8.26 -25.60
C GLU A 226 11.82 8.90 -26.87
N ASN A 227 12.60 8.17 -27.67
CA ASN A 227 13.34 8.70 -28.81
C ASN A 227 13.07 8.02 -30.17
N ASP A 228 12.14 7.05 -30.27
CA ASP A 228 11.80 6.40 -31.55
C ASP A 228 10.43 6.87 -32.09
N GLU A 229 10.33 7.08 -33.40
CA GLU A 229 9.04 7.34 -34.07
C GLU A 229 8.04 6.20 -33.78
N PRO A 230 6.74 6.50 -33.61
CA PRO A 230 5.73 5.49 -33.29
C PRO A 230 5.60 4.49 -34.44
N LYS A 231 6.06 3.25 -34.20
CA LYS A 231 5.84 2.14 -35.13
C LYS A 231 4.44 1.60 -34.89
N LYS A 232 3.58 1.70 -35.92
CA LYS A 232 2.28 1.04 -35.93
C LYS A 232 2.47 -0.44 -36.25
N LEU A 233 1.95 -1.30 -35.38
CA LEU A 233 1.85 -2.74 -35.64
C LEU A 233 0.46 -3.01 -36.21
N GLU A 234 0.40 -3.46 -37.46
CA GLU A 234 -0.85 -3.90 -38.10
C GLU A 234 -1.00 -5.41 -37.91
N ILE A 235 -2.07 -5.80 -37.22
CA ILE A 235 -2.45 -7.22 -37.08
C ILE A 235 -3.68 -7.43 -37.96
N ASP A 236 -3.47 -8.18 -39.05
CA ASP A 236 -4.53 -8.70 -39.92
C ASP A 236 -5.19 -9.94 -39.28
N ASP A 237 -6.42 -10.26 -39.70
CA ASP A 237 -7.19 -11.45 -39.30
C ASP A 237 -7.56 -11.59 -37.82
N ILE A 238 -7.81 -10.46 -37.13
CA ILE A 238 -8.37 -10.51 -35.78
C ILE A 238 -9.85 -10.93 -35.83
N PRO A 239 -10.26 -11.91 -35.01
CA PRO A 239 -11.64 -12.35 -34.98
C PRO A 239 -12.56 -11.21 -34.51
N THR A 240 -13.64 -11.01 -35.25
CA THR A 240 -14.64 -9.98 -34.99
C THR A 240 -15.92 -10.58 -34.42
N LEU A 241 -16.60 -9.83 -33.55
CA LEU A 241 -17.86 -10.25 -32.93
C LEU A 241 -19.04 -9.57 -33.64
N GLN A 242 -19.92 -10.38 -34.24
CA GLN A 242 -21.08 -9.93 -35.02
C GLN A 242 -22.40 -10.24 -34.29
N PRO A 243 -23.47 -9.47 -34.53
CA PRO A 243 -24.78 -9.74 -33.93
C PRO A 243 -25.36 -11.08 -34.36
N VAL A 244 -25.97 -11.79 -33.42
CA VAL A 244 -26.63 -13.08 -33.67
C VAL A 244 -27.98 -12.81 -34.35
N THR A 245 -28.16 -13.31 -35.57
CA THR A 245 -29.40 -13.14 -36.35
C THR A 245 -30.46 -14.21 -36.05
N ASN A 246 -30.07 -15.33 -35.44
CA ASN A 246 -30.99 -16.43 -35.13
C ASN A 246 -31.58 -16.31 -33.72
N ASN A 247 -32.92 -16.24 -33.67
CA ASN A 247 -33.77 -16.21 -32.46
C ASN A 247 -33.77 -17.52 -31.67
N TYR A 248 -32.64 -18.24 -31.53
CA TYR A 248 -32.52 -19.32 -30.56
C TYR A 248 -32.35 -18.71 -29.16
N SER A 249 -33.48 -18.24 -28.63
CA SER A 249 -33.62 -17.76 -27.26
C SER A 249 -33.74 -18.95 -26.32
N SER A 250 -32.62 -19.64 -26.07
CA SER A 250 -32.45 -20.15 -24.71
C SER A 250 -32.36 -18.91 -23.83
N GLY A 251 -33.41 -18.63 -23.05
CA GLY A 251 -33.39 -17.56 -22.05
C GLY A 251 -32.11 -17.68 -21.23
N HIS A 252 -31.48 -16.55 -20.94
CA HIS A 252 -30.33 -16.51 -20.07
C HIS A 252 -30.79 -16.25 -18.64
N ASP A 253 -30.07 -16.81 -17.67
CA ASP A 253 -30.29 -16.49 -16.27
C ASP A 253 -29.97 -15.01 -16.04
N SER A 254 -30.85 -14.31 -15.33
CA SER A 254 -30.63 -12.90 -14.98
C SER A 254 -29.48 -12.77 -13.98
N ILE A 255 -28.46 -12.00 -14.34
CA ILE A 255 -27.30 -11.77 -13.47
C ILE A 255 -27.53 -10.46 -12.71
N PHE A 256 -27.50 -10.55 -11.38
CA PHE A 256 -27.59 -9.38 -10.50
C PHE A 256 -26.18 -8.89 -10.18
N ILE A 257 -25.87 -7.69 -10.65
CA ILE A 257 -24.59 -7.02 -10.44
C ILE A 257 -24.82 -5.88 -9.44
N ASN A 258 -23.84 -5.66 -8.55
CA ASN A 258 -23.83 -4.74 -7.41
C ASN A 258 -24.14 -5.42 -6.06
N ASP A 259 -23.54 -4.90 -4.98
CA ASP A 259 -23.83 -5.30 -3.61
C ASP A 259 -24.76 -4.27 -2.98
N THR A 260 -26.01 -4.65 -2.72
CA THR A 260 -26.94 -3.76 -2.01
C THR A 260 -26.54 -3.59 -0.55
N LYS A 261 -26.18 -2.37 -0.17
CA LYS A 261 -26.00 -1.98 1.23
C LYS A 261 -27.36 -1.67 1.84
N LEU A 262 -27.73 -2.39 2.91
CA LEU A 262 -29.01 -2.17 3.59
C LEU A 262 -29.14 -0.73 4.13
N THR A 263 -28.03 -0.09 4.49
CA THR A 263 -28.01 1.32 4.94
C THR A 263 -28.45 2.28 3.85
N GLU A 264 -28.00 2.06 2.61
CA GLU A 264 -28.37 2.87 1.44
C GLU A 264 -29.82 2.61 1.03
N LEU A 265 -30.23 1.33 1.05
CA LEU A 265 -31.63 0.97 0.83
C LEU A 265 -32.54 1.65 1.87
N LYS A 266 -32.16 1.70 3.15
CA LYS A 266 -32.91 2.41 4.20
C LYS A 266 -33.12 3.88 3.83
N SER A 267 -32.06 4.59 3.43
CA SER A 267 -32.17 6.00 2.99
C SER A 267 -33.13 6.15 1.82
N ASN A 268 -32.98 5.34 0.77
CA ASN A 268 -33.85 5.38 -0.41
C ASN A 268 -35.33 5.10 -0.06
N LEU A 269 -35.60 4.20 0.88
CA LEU A 269 -36.95 3.88 1.33
C LEU A 269 -37.57 5.03 2.15
N ILE A 270 -36.77 5.72 2.97
CA ILE A 270 -37.21 6.90 3.74
C ILE A 270 -37.52 8.06 2.79
N ASP A 271 -36.70 8.27 1.76
CA ASP A 271 -36.91 9.32 0.76
C ASP A 271 -38.19 9.09 -0.05
N CYS A 272 -38.61 7.82 -0.20
CA CYS A 272 -39.89 7.45 -0.81
C CYS A 272 -41.08 7.51 0.17
N GLY A 273 -40.87 8.02 1.38
CA GLY A 273 -41.92 8.20 2.39
C GLY A 273 -42.27 6.94 3.19
N MET A 274 -41.46 5.89 3.14
CA MET A 274 -41.66 4.69 3.97
C MET A 274 -40.85 4.74 5.26
N HIS A 275 -41.44 4.24 6.34
CA HIS A 275 -40.75 4.13 7.62
C HIS A 275 -39.85 2.89 7.63
N ALA A 276 -38.53 3.07 7.62
CA ALA A 276 -37.57 1.97 7.59
C ALA A 276 -36.61 1.99 8.80
N GLU A 277 -36.60 0.91 9.59
CA GLU A 277 -35.80 0.79 10.81
C GLU A 277 -35.02 -0.52 10.89
N PHE A 278 -33.85 -0.48 11.53
CA PHE A 278 -33.05 -1.70 11.77
C PHE A 278 -33.46 -2.34 13.09
N ILE A 279 -34.00 -3.56 13.02
CA ILE A 279 -34.41 -4.34 14.19
C ILE A 279 -33.72 -5.71 14.10
N GLY A 280 -32.89 -6.03 15.09
CA GLY A 280 -32.22 -7.34 15.15
C GLY A 280 -31.29 -7.66 13.97
N GLY A 281 -30.73 -6.63 13.32
CA GLY A 281 -29.88 -6.78 12.13
C GLY A 281 -30.64 -6.91 10.80
N ASN A 282 -31.97 -6.91 10.84
CA ASN A 282 -32.83 -6.86 9.64
C ASN A 282 -33.38 -5.45 9.44
N LEU A 283 -33.66 -5.09 8.20
CA LEU A 283 -34.31 -3.82 7.86
C LEU A 283 -35.81 -4.04 7.75
N VAL A 284 -36.58 -3.41 8.64
CA VAL A 284 -38.04 -3.53 8.70
C VAL A 284 -38.67 -2.26 8.15
N CYS A 285 -39.56 -2.41 7.17
CA CYS A 285 -40.27 -1.33 6.49
C CYS A 285 -41.76 -1.36 6.86
N ASN A 286 -42.29 -0.22 7.31
CA ASN A 286 -43.68 -0.01 7.73
C ASN A 286 -44.22 -1.09 8.69
N ASN A 287 -43.35 -1.73 9.49
CA ASN A 287 -43.67 -2.89 10.34
C ASN A 287 -44.36 -4.08 9.62
N LYS A 288 -44.30 -4.15 8.29
CA LYS A 288 -44.96 -5.19 7.48
C LYS A 288 -44.01 -6.01 6.63
N VAL A 289 -42.89 -5.43 6.21
CA VAL A 289 -41.91 -6.07 5.32
C VAL A 289 -40.54 -6.07 6.02
N SER A 290 -39.85 -7.20 6.01
CA SER A 290 -38.52 -7.37 6.56
C SER A 290 -37.54 -7.79 5.47
N ILE A 291 -36.38 -7.15 5.45
CA ILE A 291 -35.30 -7.42 4.53
C ILE A 291 -34.11 -7.93 5.34
N LYS A 292 -33.69 -9.15 5.03
CA LYS A 292 -32.61 -9.85 5.72
C LYS A 292 -31.48 -10.15 4.75
N ARG A 293 -30.24 -9.93 5.19
CA ARG A 293 -29.04 -10.36 4.47
C ARG A 293 -28.49 -11.62 5.12
N SER A 294 -28.49 -12.72 4.38
CA SER A 294 -27.89 -13.98 4.84
C SER A 294 -26.36 -13.90 4.84
N ALA A 295 -25.70 -14.77 5.62
CA ALA A 295 -24.23 -14.85 5.69
C ALA A 295 -23.57 -15.11 4.31
N ASN A 296 -24.32 -15.73 3.39
CA ASN A 296 -23.88 -16.02 2.02
C ASN A 296 -24.08 -14.83 1.06
N GLY A 297 -24.48 -13.66 1.55
CA GLY A 297 -24.71 -12.45 0.75
C GLY A 297 -26.10 -12.35 0.12
N VAL A 298 -26.91 -13.40 0.17
CA VAL A 298 -28.28 -13.43 -0.38
C VAL A 298 -29.21 -12.52 0.42
N ILE A 299 -29.98 -11.68 -0.29
CA ILE A 299 -31.06 -10.88 0.30
C ILE A 299 -32.38 -11.64 0.24
N GLN A 300 -33.04 -11.72 1.39
CA GLN A 300 -34.39 -12.27 1.53
C GLN A 300 -35.33 -11.14 1.90
N VAL A 301 -36.41 -10.99 1.14
CA VAL A 301 -37.49 -10.04 1.42
C VAL A 301 -38.70 -10.85 1.87
N GLU A 302 -39.04 -10.75 3.15
CA GLU A 302 -40.16 -11.44 3.79
C GLU A 302 -41.22 -10.41 4.17
N GLY A 303 -42.49 -10.70 3.91
CA GLY A 303 -43.57 -9.77 4.26
C GLY A 303 -44.93 -10.26 3.81
N THR A 304 -45.98 -9.59 4.29
CA THR A 304 -47.35 -9.85 3.84
C THR A 304 -47.57 -9.23 2.45
N LEU A 305 -48.38 -9.90 1.62
CA LEU A 305 -48.75 -9.41 0.30
C LEU A 305 -49.48 -8.07 0.43
N SER A 306 -48.78 -6.99 0.11
CA SER A 306 -49.23 -5.61 0.29
C SER A 306 -48.56 -4.70 -0.75
N GLU A 307 -49.10 -3.51 -0.96
CA GLU A 307 -48.48 -2.51 -1.84
C GLU A 307 -47.06 -2.15 -1.36
N ASP A 308 -46.89 -2.02 -0.04
CA ASP A 308 -45.60 -1.83 0.62
C ASP A 308 -44.57 -2.90 0.20
N TYR A 309 -44.98 -4.17 0.09
CA TYR A 309 -44.10 -5.27 -0.34
C TYR A 309 -43.61 -5.10 -1.78
N PHE A 310 -44.50 -4.70 -2.70
CA PHE A 310 -44.13 -4.50 -4.10
C PHE A 310 -43.22 -3.29 -4.29
N ILE A 311 -43.46 -2.21 -3.54
CA ILE A 311 -42.60 -1.01 -3.57
C ILE A 311 -41.21 -1.37 -3.04
N VAL A 312 -41.13 -2.04 -1.89
CA VAL A 312 -39.85 -2.49 -1.30
C VAL A 312 -39.12 -3.43 -2.27
N ARG A 313 -39.82 -4.40 -2.87
CA ARG A 313 -39.22 -5.32 -3.83
C ARG A 313 -38.67 -4.60 -5.06
N LYS A 314 -39.41 -3.62 -5.59
CA LYS A 314 -38.97 -2.80 -6.73
C LYS A 314 -37.72 -2.00 -6.38
N MET A 315 -37.69 -1.33 -5.23
CA MET A 315 -36.52 -0.59 -4.74
C MET A 315 -35.29 -1.47 -4.54
N VAL A 316 -35.49 -2.71 -4.06
CA VAL A 316 -34.39 -3.67 -3.95
C VAL A 316 -33.84 -4.01 -5.34
N TYR A 317 -34.70 -4.26 -6.33
CA TYR A 317 -34.26 -4.54 -7.70
C TYR A 317 -33.61 -3.33 -8.38
N ASP A 318 -34.12 -2.12 -8.17
CA ASP A 318 -33.58 -0.89 -8.76
C ASP A 318 -32.13 -0.61 -8.29
N ASN A 319 -31.75 -1.10 -7.11
CA ASN A 319 -30.36 -1.02 -6.64
C ASN A 319 -29.40 -2.03 -7.29
N TYR A 320 -29.94 -3.06 -7.97
CA TYR A 320 -29.14 -4.01 -8.73
C TYR A 320 -29.12 -3.63 -10.21
N ALA A 321 -27.96 -3.76 -10.82
CA ALA A 321 -27.89 -3.79 -12.27
C ALA A 321 -28.20 -5.22 -12.74
N ILE A 322 -29.35 -5.38 -13.39
CA ILE A 322 -29.83 -6.69 -13.87
C ILE A 322 -29.48 -6.79 -15.35
N VAL A 323 -28.65 -7.78 -15.70
CA VAL A 323 -28.04 -7.95 -17.03
C VAL A 323 -28.20 -9.36 -17.57
#